data_AF-A0A832TW93-F1
#
_entry.id   AF-A0A832TW93-F1
#
_cell.length_a   1.000
_cell.length_b   1.000
_cell.length_c   1.000
_cell.angle_alpha   90.00
_cell.angle_beta   90.00
_cell.angle_gamma   90.00
#
_symmetry.space_group_name_H-M   'P 1'
#
loop_
_entity.id
_entity.type
_entity.pdbx_description
1 polymer ?
#
loop_
_entity_poly.entity_id
_entity_poly.type
_entity_poly.pdbx_seq_one_letter_code
_entity_poly.pdbx_strand_id
1 'polypeptide(L)'
;MGKVRFGYDFEAMAEYADYFVIPMFSKAYPTPWYWESIARGFKSFLRKPVLVNFYVRGPGETWDTVAPTKQIMTVATRVARTGIDGIIFLAEKADYIREFQKNAVADKEMRQFLTDHGGDEVLELFNRWEKLV
;
A
#
# COMPACT_ATOMS: atom_id res chain seq x y z
N MET A 1 11.34 -21.57 -4.11
CA MET A 1 12.04 -21.12 -2.87
C MET A 1 11.10 -20.91 -1.69
N GLY A 2 9.89 -20.34 -1.86
CA GLY A 2 8.93 -20.08 -0.78
C GLY A 2 8.71 -21.27 0.18
N LYS A 3 8.28 -22.41 -0.36
CA LYS A 3 8.03 -23.65 0.40
C LYS A 3 9.24 -24.17 1.17
N VAL A 4 10.44 -24.12 0.57
CA VAL A 4 11.66 -24.71 1.15
C VAL A 4 12.33 -23.79 2.18
N ARG A 5 12.34 -22.48 1.96
CA ARG A 5 13.01 -21.52 2.86
C ARG A 5 12.11 -20.97 3.95
N PHE A 6 10.83 -20.79 3.66
CA PHE A 6 9.90 -20.08 4.53
C PHE A 6 8.69 -20.94 4.94
N GLY A 7 8.60 -22.20 4.47
CA GLY A 7 7.47 -23.06 4.76
C GLY A 7 6.16 -22.63 4.09
N TYR A 8 6.19 -21.66 3.17
CA TYR A 8 5.00 -21.16 2.49
C TYR A 8 4.67 -21.99 1.25
N ASP A 9 3.67 -22.86 1.39
CA ASP A 9 3.00 -23.52 0.27
C ASP A 9 1.73 -22.73 -0.10
N PHE A 10 1.89 -21.75 -0.98
CA PHE A 10 0.79 -20.86 -1.36
C PHE A 10 -0.36 -21.57 -2.07
N GLU A 11 -0.12 -22.70 -2.75
CA GLU A 11 -1.18 -23.49 -3.35
C GLU A 11 -2.02 -24.17 -2.28
N ALA A 12 -1.37 -24.83 -1.30
CA ALA A 12 -2.08 -25.45 -0.18
C ALA A 12 -2.81 -24.40 0.68
N MET A 13 -2.20 -23.24 0.91
CA MET A 13 -2.82 -22.15 1.65
C MET A 13 -4.07 -21.59 0.96
N ALA A 14 -4.11 -21.58 -0.38
CA ALA A 14 -5.25 -21.09 -1.15
C ALA A 14 -6.53 -21.92 -0.95
N GLU A 15 -6.43 -23.14 -0.41
CA GLU A 15 -7.62 -23.93 -0.03
C GLU A 15 -8.35 -23.36 1.19
N TYR A 16 -7.64 -22.61 2.05
CA TYR A 16 -8.14 -22.11 3.33
C TYR A 16 -8.23 -20.59 3.41
N ALA A 17 -7.69 -19.87 2.41
CA ALA A 17 -7.65 -18.41 2.39
C ALA A 17 -8.54 -17.83 1.29
N ASP A 18 -9.30 -16.79 1.64
CA ASP A 18 -10.07 -15.99 0.69
C ASP A 18 -9.18 -14.99 -0.07
N TYR A 19 -8.12 -14.51 0.58
CA TYR A 19 -7.17 -13.55 0.03
C TYR A 19 -5.80 -13.70 0.69
N PHE A 20 -4.76 -13.25 -0.01
CA PHE A 20 -3.41 -13.10 0.53
C PHE A 20 -3.13 -11.63 0.83
N VAL A 21 -2.59 -11.36 2.02
CA VAL A 21 -2.12 -10.03 2.40
C VAL A 21 -0.60 -10.05 2.40
N ILE A 22 0.03 -9.22 1.57
CA ILE A 22 1.48 -9.09 1.48
C ILE A 22 1.92 -7.86 2.28
N PRO A 23 2.58 -8.04 3.43
CA PRO A 23 3.08 -6.91 4.22
C PRO A 23 4.19 -6.18 3.47
N MET A 24 3.97 -4.92 3.12
CA MET A 24 4.94 -4.06 2.44
C MET A 24 5.37 -2.92 3.36
N PHE A 25 5.91 -3.28 4.53
CA PHE A 25 6.27 -2.31 5.56
C PHE A 25 7.66 -1.73 5.32
N SER A 26 7.73 -0.40 5.40
CA SER A 26 8.99 0.31 5.44
C SER A 26 8.84 1.64 6.18
N LYS A 27 9.94 2.10 6.78
CA LYS A 27 10.05 3.46 7.33
C LYS A 27 10.27 4.52 6.25
N ALA A 28 10.55 4.10 5.02
CA ALA A 28 10.64 4.97 3.85
C ALA A 28 10.28 4.20 2.58
N TYR A 29 9.64 4.84 1.61
CA TYR A 29 9.35 4.27 0.28
C TYR A 29 10.14 5.02 -0.80
N PRO A 30 11.49 5.06 -0.74
CA PRO A 30 12.30 5.91 -1.60
C PRO A 30 12.26 5.48 -3.08
N THR A 31 12.05 4.18 -3.33
CA THR A 31 12.05 3.61 -4.67
C THR A 31 10.73 2.93 -4.95
N PRO A 32 9.70 3.65 -5.46
CA PRO A 32 8.39 3.07 -5.71
C PRO A 32 8.41 1.86 -6.67
N TRP A 33 9.36 1.82 -7.60
CA TRP A 33 9.57 0.71 -8.54
C TRP A 33 9.89 -0.63 -7.85
N TYR A 34 10.56 -0.58 -6.69
CA TYR A 34 10.87 -1.77 -5.90
C TYR A 34 9.59 -2.45 -5.40
N TRP A 35 8.71 -1.67 -4.79
CA TRP A 35 7.42 -2.13 -4.28
C TRP A 35 6.48 -2.58 -5.38
N GLU A 36 6.46 -1.86 -6.49
CA GLU A 36 5.74 -2.26 -7.69
C GLU A 36 6.20 -3.63 -8.21
N SER A 37 7.51 -3.88 -8.24
CA SER A 37 8.06 -5.16 -8.69
C SER A 37 7.65 -6.31 -7.77
N ILE A 38 7.62 -6.07 -6.45
CA ILE A 38 7.14 -7.05 -5.47
C ILE A 38 5.65 -7.33 -5.68
N ALA A 39 4.82 -6.29 -5.80
CA ALA A 39 3.37 -6.43 -5.98
C ALA A 39 3.05 -7.22 -7.25
N ARG A 40 3.66 -6.86 -8.38
CA ARG A 40 3.55 -7.58 -9.65
C ARG A 40 4.01 -9.03 -9.53
N GLY A 41 5.11 -9.25 -8.81
CA GLY A 41 5.64 -10.58 -8.51
C GLY A 41 4.60 -11.47 -7.83
N PHE A 42 4.06 -11.06 -6.68
CA PHE A 42 3.04 -11.83 -5.98
C PHE A 42 1.74 -11.99 -6.79
N LYS A 43 1.27 -10.93 -7.43
CA LYS A 43 0.05 -10.98 -8.25
C LYS A 43 0.16 -11.95 -9.41
N SER A 44 1.37 -12.16 -9.96
CA SER A 44 1.57 -13.04 -11.12
C SER A 44 1.41 -14.53 -10.83
N PHE A 45 1.52 -14.97 -9.57
CA PHE A 45 1.44 -16.41 -9.24
C PHE A 45 0.44 -16.76 -8.14
N LEU A 46 0.00 -15.82 -7.30
CA LEU A 46 -1.01 -16.12 -6.28
C LEU A 46 -2.39 -16.22 -6.92
N ARG A 47 -3.09 -17.34 -6.65
CA ARG A 47 -4.38 -17.69 -7.28
C ARG A 47 -5.60 -17.05 -6.61
N LYS A 48 -5.40 -16.41 -5.45
CA LYS A 48 -6.43 -15.69 -4.70
C LYS A 48 -6.17 -14.18 -4.78
N PRO A 49 -7.17 -13.33 -4.52
CA PRO A 49 -6.97 -11.89 -4.39
C PRO A 49 -5.75 -11.54 -3.53
N VAL A 50 -4.96 -10.58 -3.99
CA VAL A 50 -3.73 -10.13 -3.37
C VAL A 50 -3.90 -8.70 -2.91
N LEU A 51 -3.88 -8.53 -1.59
CA LEU A 51 -3.86 -7.24 -0.91
C LEU A 51 -2.42 -6.89 -0.52
N VAL A 52 -2.10 -5.61 -0.48
CA VAL A 52 -0.81 -5.11 0.04
C VAL A 52 -1.03 -4.15 1.19
N ASN A 53 -0.10 -4.12 2.13
CA ASN A 53 -0.20 -3.20 3.27
C ASN A 53 0.95 -2.20 3.28
N PHE A 54 0.63 -0.91 3.29
CA PHE A 54 1.61 0.15 3.51
C PHE A 54 1.55 0.65 4.93
N TYR A 55 2.71 0.65 5.57
CA TYR A 55 2.90 1.16 6.92
C TYR A 55 2.83 2.69 6.93
N VAL A 56 1.85 3.23 7.65
CA VAL A 56 1.67 4.67 7.88
C VAL A 56 2.40 5.08 9.16
N ARG A 57 2.04 4.47 10.30
CA ARG A 57 2.66 4.76 11.60
C ARG A 57 2.29 3.74 12.68
N GLY A 58 3.26 3.30 13.47
CA GLY A 58 3.03 2.37 14.58
C GLY A 58 3.32 2.93 15.97
N PRO A 59 3.34 2.04 16.98
CA PRO A 59 3.58 2.41 18.37
C PRO A 59 4.95 3.05 18.58
N GLY A 60 4.98 4.15 19.35
CA GLY A 60 6.23 4.82 19.74
C GLY A 60 6.94 5.62 18.64
N GLU A 61 6.35 5.73 17.45
CA GLU A 61 6.92 6.50 16.34
C GLU A 61 6.36 7.92 16.27
N THR A 62 7.12 8.85 15.68
CA THR A 62 6.69 10.20 15.31
C THR A 62 6.59 10.33 13.78
N TRP A 63 5.98 11.41 13.29
CA TRP A 63 5.89 11.68 11.84
C TRP A 63 7.26 11.87 11.17
N ASP A 64 8.29 12.21 11.93
CA ASP A 64 9.68 12.33 11.45
C ASP A 64 10.40 10.98 11.35
N THR A 65 9.83 9.92 11.93
CA THR A 65 10.44 8.57 11.98
C THR A 65 9.80 7.57 11.02
N VAL A 66 8.79 8.01 10.26
CA VAL A 66 8.04 7.21 9.30
C VAL A 66 8.09 7.82 7.91
N ALA A 67 7.57 7.12 6.91
CA ALA A 67 7.60 7.60 5.55
C ALA A 67 6.71 8.85 5.41
N PRO A 68 7.18 9.91 4.72
CA PRO A 68 6.34 11.05 4.38
C PRO A 68 5.10 10.60 3.59
N THR A 69 3.95 11.23 3.83
CA THR A 69 2.68 10.92 3.17
C THR A 69 2.81 10.82 1.65
N LYS A 70 3.52 11.75 1.01
CA LYS A 70 3.76 11.75 -0.44
C LYS A 70 4.48 10.49 -0.97
N GLN A 71 5.36 9.88 -0.16
CA GLN A 71 6.02 8.62 -0.55
C GLN A 71 5.01 7.47 -0.53
N ILE A 72 4.14 7.43 0.48
CA ILE A 72 3.06 6.44 0.60
C ILE A 72 2.04 6.62 -0.54
N MET A 73 1.66 7.86 -0.87
CA MET A 73 0.79 8.16 -2.01
C MET A 73 1.40 7.66 -3.32
N THR A 74 2.68 7.95 -3.55
CA THR A 74 3.39 7.53 -4.76
C THR A 74 3.45 6.01 -4.87
N VAL A 75 3.85 5.31 -3.80
CA VAL A 75 3.96 3.84 -3.84
C VAL A 75 2.60 3.17 -3.97
N ALA A 76 1.56 3.67 -3.29
CA ALA A 76 0.22 3.10 -3.38
C ALA A 76 -0.35 3.21 -4.79
N THR A 77 -0.23 4.37 -5.42
CA THR A 77 -0.65 4.62 -6.80
C THR A 77 0.06 3.67 -7.77
N ARG A 78 1.39 3.55 -7.63
CA ARG A 78 2.20 2.71 -8.51
C ARG A 78 2.04 1.22 -8.28
N VAL A 79 1.66 0.82 -7.07
CA VAL A 79 1.33 -0.58 -6.78
C VAL A 79 -0.07 -0.92 -7.28
N ALA A 80 -1.04 -0.01 -7.19
CA ALA A 80 -2.38 -0.23 -7.75
C ALA A 80 -2.36 -0.55 -9.25
N ARG A 81 -1.53 0.13 -10.06
CA ARG A 81 -1.39 -0.19 -11.50
C ARG A 81 -0.84 -1.59 -11.81
N THR A 82 -0.40 -2.36 -10.82
CA THR A 82 0.02 -3.75 -11.01
C THR A 82 -1.14 -4.73 -11.08
N GLY A 83 -2.37 -4.28 -10.77
CA GLY A 83 -3.56 -5.13 -10.72
C GLY A 83 -3.72 -5.88 -9.40
N ILE A 84 -3.08 -5.43 -8.32
CA ILE A 84 -3.42 -5.89 -6.96
C ILE A 84 -4.89 -5.63 -6.66
N ASP A 85 -5.48 -6.44 -5.79
CA ASP A 85 -6.93 -6.42 -5.53
C ASP A 85 -7.30 -5.47 -4.38
N GLY A 86 -6.32 -4.89 -3.70
CA GLY A 86 -6.55 -3.87 -2.70
C GLY A 86 -5.31 -3.44 -1.91
N ILE A 87 -5.44 -2.29 -1.26
CA ILE A 87 -4.40 -1.66 -0.46
C ILE A 87 -4.95 -1.38 0.94
N ILE A 88 -4.20 -1.76 1.96
CA ILE A 88 -4.48 -1.44 3.36
C ILE A 88 -3.43 -0.44 3.85
N PHE A 89 -3.88 0.73 4.29
CA PHE A 89 -3.04 1.69 5.00
C PHE A 89 -3.04 1.33 6.49
N LEU A 90 -1.90 0.83 6.97
CA LEU A 90 -1.78 0.31 8.33
C LEU A 90 -1.28 1.40 9.28
N ALA A 91 -2.04 1.67 10.33
CA ALA A 91 -1.57 2.45 11.47
C ALA A 91 -2.05 1.86 12.79
N GLU A 92 -1.32 2.15 13.88
CA GLU A 92 -1.68 1.73 15.24
C GLU A 92 -3.03 2.34 15.69
N LYS A 93 -3.30 3.59 15.32
CA LYS A 93 -4.46 4.35 15.79
C LYS A 93 -5.23 4.96 14.64
N ALA A 94 -6.55 5.04 14.82
CA ALA A 94 -7.43 5.70 13.86
C ALA A 94 -7.03 7.17 13.60
N ASP A 95 -6.57 7.89 14.63
CA ASP A 95 -6.12 9.28 14.48
C ASP A 95 -4.92 9.43 13.56
N TYR A 96 -4.02 8.44 13.51
CA TYR A 96 -2.88 8.47 12.59
C TYR A 96 -3.35 8.29 11.14
N ILE A 97 -4.38 7.47 10.89
CA ILE A 97 -5.00 7.38 9.57
C ILE A 97 -5.68 8.70 9.20
N ARG A 98 -6.44 9.32 10.12
CA ARG A 98 -7.08 10.62 9.85
C ARG A 98 -6.06 11.70 9.48
N GLU A 99 -4.93 11.73 10.18
CA GLU A 99 -3.85 12.67 9.89
C GLU A 99 -3.16 12.37 8.55
N PHE A 100 -2.93 11.10 8.24
CA PHE A 100 -2.45 10.69 6.91
C PHE A 100 -3.41 11.12 5.80
N GLN A 101 -4.72 10.94 5.99
CA GLN A 101 -5.76 11.37 5.04
C GLN A 101 -5.74 12.89 4.84
N LYS A 102 -5.65 13.68 5.92
CA LYS A 102 -5.50 15.15 5.86
C LYS A 102 -4.30 15.56 5.05
N ASN A 103 -3.14 14.96 5.33
CA ASN A 103 -1.90 15.24 4.63
C ASN A 103 -1.98 14.87 3.13
N ALA A 104 -2.62 13.75 2.80
CA ALA A 104 -2.81 13.33 1.41
C ALA A 104 -3.76 14.26 0.63
N VAL A 105 -4.81 14.77 1.29
CA VAL A 105 -5.73 15.76 0.72
C VAL A 105 -5.05 17.12 0.54
N ALA A 106 -4.25 17.55 1.51
CA ALA A 106 -3.56 18.84 1.47
C ALA A 106 -2.52 18.92 0.33
N ASP A 107 -1.86 17.80 0.00
CA ASP A 107 -0.83 17.73 -1.05
C ASP A 107 -1.44 17.62 -2.46
N LYS A 108 -2.05 18.73 -2.91
CA LYS A 108 -2.68 18.83 -4.24
C LYS A 108 -1.69 18.66 -5.39
N GLU A 109 -0.45 19.13 -5.21
CA GLU A 109 0.60 19.00 -6.21
C GLU A 109 0.94 17.52 -6.44
N MET A 110 1.14 16.75 -5.35
CA MET A 110 1.41 15.32 -5.46
C MET A 110 0.23 14.55 -6.06
N ARG A 111 -1.01 14.88 -5.69
CA ARG A 111 -2.21 14.27 -6.31
C ARG A 111 -2.28 14.53 -7.81
N GLN A 112 -2.02 15.77 -8.23
CA GLN A 112 -2.00 16.13 -9.65
C GLN A 112 -0.85 15.46 -10.40
N PHE A 113 0.34 15.39 -9.79
CA PHE A 113 1.48 14.68 -10.39
C PHE A 113 1.17 13.21 -10.65
N LEU A 114 0.41 12.57 -9.75
CA LEU A 114 0.12 11.14 -9.84
C LEU A 114 -0.95 10.76 -10.88
N THR A 115 -1.72 11.69 -11.44
CA THR A 115 -2.81 11.37 -12.39
C THR A 115 -2.32 10.58 -13.60
N ASP A 116 -1.10 10.83 -14.05
CA ASP A 116 -0.54 10.18 -15.25
C ASP A 116 0.27 8.91 -14.92
N HIS A 117 0.25 8.46 -13.66
CA HIS A 117 1.02 7.32 -13.18
C HIS A 117 0.22 6.01 -13.14
N GLY A 118 -1.08 6.06 -13.48
CA GLY A 118 -2.03 4.95 -13.36
C GLY A 118 -2.43 4.66 -11.90
N GLY A 119 -3.29 3.67 -11.67
CA GLY A 119 -3.80 3.39 -10.32
C GLY A 119 -4.89 4.37 -9.88
N ASP A 120 -5.72 4.80 -10.83
CA ASP A 120 -6.73 5.84 -10.68
C ASP A 120 -7.68 5.61 -9.49
N GLU A 121 -7.99 4.36 -9.17
CA GLU A 121 -8.81 3.98 -7.99
C GLU A 121 -8.22 4.50 -6.66
N VAL A 122 -6.89 4.55 -6.54
CA VAL A 122 -6.20 5.09 -5.37
C VAL A 122 -6.28 6.62 -5.34
N LEU A 123 -6.18 7.26 -6.50
CA LEU A 123 -6.33 8.71 -6.60
C LEU A 123 -7.77 9.14 -6.32
N GLU A 124 -8.75 8.39 -6.81
CA GLU A 124 -10.16 8.56 -6.45
C GLU A 124 -10.39 8.35 -4.96
N LEU A 125 -9.73 7.37 -4.33
CA LEU A 125 -9.77 7.21 -2.87
C LEU A 125 -9.25 8.46 -2.16
N PHE A 126 -8.09 8.99 -2.56
CA PHE A 126 -7.53 10.22 -1.97
C PHE A 126 -8.46 11.42 -2.16
N ASN A 127 -9.09 11.54 -3.32
CA ASN A 127 -10.06 12.60 -3.60
C ASN A 127 -11.33 12.44 -2.75
N ARG A 128 -11.81 11.22 -2.51
CA ARG A 128 -12.97 10.97 -1.64
C ARG A 128 -12.70 11.36 -0.18
N TRP A 129 -11.44 11.34 0.26
CA TRP A 129 -11.10 11.78 1.62
C TRP A 129 -11.33 13.26 1.86
N GLU A 130 -11.46 14.11 0.82
CA GLU A 130 -11.87 15.52 0.98
C GLU A 130 -13.22 15.68 1.70
N LYS A 131 -14.07 14.65 1.68
CA LYS A 131 -15.37 14.65 2.37
C LYS A 131 -15.26 14.23 3.84
N LEU A 132 -14.11 13.71 4.25
CA LEU A 132 -13.87 13.13 5.58
C LEU A 132 -13.01 14.02 6.48
N VAL A 133 -12.27 14.97 5.90
CA VAL A 133 -11.26 15.78 6.59
C VAL A 133 -11.53 17.27 6.54
#